data_AF-Q6S6N0-F1
#
_entry.id   AF-Q6S6N0-F1
#
_cell.length_a   1.000
_cell.length_b   1.000
_cell.length_c   1.000
_cell.angle_alpha   90.00
_cell.angle_beta   90.00
_cell.angle_gamma   90.00
#
_symmetry.space_group_name_H-M   'P 1'
#
loop_
_entity.id
_entity.type
_entity.pdbx_description
1 polymer ?
#
loop_
_entity_poly.entity_id
_entity_poly.type
_entity_poly.pdbx_seq_one_letter_code
_entity_poly.pdbx_strand_id
1 'polypeptide(L)'
;KRRNGLLKKAYELSVLCDAEVALVVFSSRGRLYEYANHSVKGTIERYKKACSDQSGAGSVAEANAQYYQQDSAKLRNQIRTITENNRLLSRHMMGEGLSSLTMKELKNLEGKLERGISRIRSKKNELLFAEIEFMQKREIELHNNNQFLRARIAENERAQQSMSLMPGGGDYELVPSQSFDSRNYFQVNALQPNNQYSRQDQTPLQLV
;
A
#
# COMPACT_ATOMS: atom_id res chain seq x y z
N LYS A 1 -31.54 -11.32 36.31
CA LYS A 1 -32.60 -12.07 37.02
C LYS A 1 -32.54 -13.58 36.73
N ARG A 2 -32.76 -14.06 35.49
CA ARG A 2 -32.74 -15.52 35.16
C ARG A 2 -31.43 -16.24 35.50
N ARG A 3 -30.26 -15.66 35.16
CA ARG A 3 -28.94 -16.22 35.50
C ARG A 3 -28.77 -16.46 37.00
N ASN A 4 -29.07 -15.46 37.83
CA ASN A 4 -28.94 -15.58 39.29
C ASN A 4 -29.94 -16.61 39.86
N GLY A 5 -31.15 -16.68 39.29
CA GLY A 5 -32.11 -17.73 39.63
C GLY A 5 -31.60 -19.14 39.31
N LEU A 6 -30.94 -19.32 38.16
CA LEU A 6 -30.34 -20.58 37.76
C LEU A 6 -29.18 -20.99 38.67
N LEU A 7 -28.30 -20.04 39.02
CA LEU A 7 -27.21 -20.27 39.98
C LEU A 7 -27.75 -20.67 41.36
N LYS A 8 -28.81 -20.00 41.83
CA LYS A 8 -29.47 -20.35 43.10
C LYS A 8 -30.07 -21.76 43.06
N LYS A 9 -30.70 -22.15 41.95
CA LYS A 9 -31.26 -23.50 41.79
C LYS A 9 -30.18 -24.57 41.71
N ALA A 10 -29.06 -24.30 41.03
CA ALA A 10 -27.91 -25.19 41.01
C ALA A 10 -27.33 -25.41 42.42
N TYR A 11 -27.27 -24.35 43.23
CA TYR A 11 -26.90 -24.45 44.64
C TYR A 11 -27.88 -25.28 45.45
N GLU A 12 -29.17 -24.96 45.40
CA GLU A 12 -30.23 -25.70 46.10
C GLU A 12 -30.19 -27.20 45.75
N LEU A 13 -30.04 -27.54 44.46
CA LEU A 13 -29.92 -28.93 44.01
C LEU A 13 -28.67 -29.63 44.56
N SER A 14 -27.51 -28.97 44.52
CA SER A 14 -26.27 -29.57 45.03
C SER A 14 -26.35 -29.90 46.53
N VAL A 15 -27.03 -29.05 47.31
CA VAL A 15 -27.17 -29.25 48.76
C VAL A 15 -28.27 -30.27 49.09
N LEU A 16 -29.44 -30.18 48.44
CA LEU A 16 -30.58 -31.05 48.75
C LEU A 16 -30.37 -32.51 48.34
N CYS A 17 -29.60 -32.74 47.28
CA CYS A 17 -29.40 -34.06 46.71
C CYS A 17 -28.00 -34.63 46.92
N ASP A 18 -27.12 -33.91 47.63
CA ASP A 18 -25.68 -34.20 47.71
C ASP A 18 -25.07 -34.49 46.31
N ALA A 19 -25.49 -33.69 45.34
CA ALA A 19 -25.13 -33.88 43.94
C ALA A 19 -23.96 -32.97 43.57
N GLU A 20 -23.02 -33.51 42.81
CA GLU A 20 -22.00 -32.69 42.15
C GLU A 20 -22.61 -31.90 41.00
N VAL A 21 -22.52 -30.57 41.07
CA VAL A 21 -23.11 -29.68 40.07
C VAL A 21 -22.08 -28.62 39.68
N ALA A 22 -21.80 -28.51 38.38
CA ALA A 22 -21.08 -27.39 37.78
C ALA A 22 -21.95 -26.73 36.71
N LEU A 23 -22.01 -25.40 36.73
CA LEU A 23 -22.74 -24.58 35.78
C LEU A 23 -21.81 -23.52 35.19
N VAL A 24 -21.74 -23.47 33.87
CA VAL A 24 -20.92 -22.51 33.10
C VAL A 24 -21.82 -21.76 32.14
N VAL A 25 -21.82 -20.43 32.18
CA VAL A 25 -22.66 -19.57 31.35
C VAL A 25 -21.82 -18.48 30.68
N PHE A 26 -21.79 -18.48 29.36
CA PHE A 26 -21.22 -17.38 28.56
C PHE A 26 -22.32 -16.43 28.11
N SER A 27 -22.15 -15.13 28.34
CA SER A 27 -23.02 -14.11 27.75
C SER A 27 -22.72 -13.93 26.26
N SER A 28 -23.64 -13.33 25.50
CA SER A 28 -23.41 -12.93 24.10
C SER A 28 -22.26 -11.93 23.94
N ARG A 29 -21.84 -11.27 25.02
CA ARG A 29 -20.68 -10.36 25.06
C ARG A 29 -19.38 -11.05 25.52
N GLY A 30 -19.37 -12.37 25.62
CA GLY A 30 -18.20 -13.16 26.03
C GLY A 30 -17.90 -13.19 27.53
N ARG A 31 -18.72 -12.57 28.39
CA ARG A 31 -18.54 -12.66 29.85
C ARG A 31 -18.88 -14.05 30.38
N LEU A 32 -17.96 -14.63 31.16
CA LEU A 32 -18.11 -15.90 31.86
C LEU A 32 -18.79 -15.71 33.23
N TYR A 33 -19.75 -16.58 33.54
CA TYR A 33 -20.36 -16.73 34.85
C TYR A 33 -20.40 -18.21 35.19
N GLU A 34 -19.90 -18.57 36.37
CA GLU A 34 -19.79 -19.97 36.77
C GLU A 34 -20.23 -20.22 38.22
N TYR A 35 -20.63 -21.46 38.48
CA TYR A 35 -20.89 -22.01 39.80
C TYR A 35 -20.44 -23.47 39.82
N ALA A 36 -19.80 -23.90 40.90
CA ALA A 36 -19.58 -25.29 41.22
C ALA A 36 -19.57 -25.48 42.74
N ASN A 37 -20.12 -26.59 43.23
CA ASN A 37 -20.00 -26.95 44.65
C ASN A 37 -18.58 -27.43 45.03
N HIS A 38 -17.79 -27.88 44.04
CA HIS A 38 -16.38 -28.24 44.23
C HIS A 38 -15.46 -27.46 43.29
N SER A 39 -15.27 -27.93 42.05
CA SER A 39 -14.43 -27.27 41.05
C SER A 39 -15.00 -27.52 39.67
N VAL A 40 -15.23 -26.44 38.91
CA VAL A 40 -15.66 -26.52 37.50
C VAL A 40 -14.69 -27.41 36.71
N LYS A 41 -13.38 -27.23 36.92
CA LYS A 41 -12.35 -28.03 36.26
C LYS A 41 -12.45 -29.52 36.63
N GLY A 42 -12.58 -29.82 37.92
CA GLY A 42 -12.70 -31.20 38.41
C GLY A 42 -13.95 -31.91 37.89
N THR A 43 -15.08 -31.22 37.86
CA THR A 43 -16.34 -31.75 37.30
C THR A 43 -16.21 -32.01 35.79
N ILE A 44 -15.58 -31.09 35.04
CA ILE A 44 -15.32 -31.27 33.60
C ILE A 44 -14.41 -32.47 33.35
N GLU A 45 -13.35 -32.64 34.14
CA GLU A 45 -12.43 -33.78 34.01
C GLU A 45 -13.14 -35.12 34.28
N ARG A 46 -13.96 -35.19 35.33
CA ARG A 46 -14.79 -36.37 35.62
C ARG A 46 -15.78 -36.66 34.50
N TYR A 47 -16.46 -35.64 33.99
CA TYR A 47 -17.38 -35.78 32.86
C TYR A 47 -16.67 -36.32 31.61
N LYS A 48 -15.51 -35.75 31.25
CA LYS A 48 -14.70 -36.22 30.12
C LYS A 48 -14.32 -37.69 30.23
N LYS A 49 -13.91 -38.13 31.42
CA LYS A 49 -13.55 -39.53 31.70
C LYS A 49 -14.77 -40.46 31.61
N ALA A 50 -15.91 -40.06 32.15
CA ALA A 50 -17.14 -40.84 32.06
C ALA A 50 -17.66 -40.97 30.61
N CYS A 51 -17.48 -39.94 29.78
CA CYS A 51 -17.88 -39.97 28.38
C CYS A 51 -16.90 -40.73 27.46
N SER A 52 -15.60 -40.74 27.77
CA SER A 52 -14.62 -41.52 26.99
C SER A 52 -14.84 -43.03 27.11
N ASP A 53 -15.38 -43.49 28.24
CA ASP A 53 -15.58 -44.91 28.52
C ASP A 53 -16.87 -45.48 27.89
N GLN A 54 -17.80 -44.63 27.42
CA GLN A 54 -19.17 -45.07 27.08
C GLN A 54 -19.56 -45.16 25.60
N SER A 55 -18.94 -44.49 24.62
CA SER A 55 -19.37 -44.68 23.20
C SER A 55 -18.43 -44.07 22.16
N GLY A 56 -18.21 -44.80 21.07
CA GLY A 56 -17.71 -44.30 19.79
C GLY A 56 -18.69 -43.38 19.03
N ALA A 57 -19.38 -42.49 19.77
CA ALA A 57 -20.11 -41.37 19.20
C ALA A 57 -19.17 -40.17 19.26
N GLY A 58 -18.71 -39.71 18.09
CA GLY A 58 -17.68 -38.66 18.00
C GLY A 58 -18.00 -37.48 18.90
N SER A 59 -17.00 -37.04 19.66
CA SER A 59 -17.15 -35.97 20.65
C SER A 59 -17.72 -34.71 19.99
N VAL A 60 -18.46 -33.88 20.73
CA VAL A 60 -18.88 -32.55 20.26
C VAL A 60 -17.69 -31.73 19.75
N ALA A 61 -16.48 -31.96 20.29
CA ALA A 61 -15.25 -31.37 19.80
C ALA A 61 -14.86 -31.88 18.39
N GLU A 62 -15.07 -33.15 18.09
CA GLU A 62 -14.81 -33.74 16.77
C GLU A 62 -15.83 -33.28 15.73
N ALA A 63 -17.12 -33.18 16.11
CA ALA A 63 -18.16 -32.63 15.23
C ALA A 63 -17.87 -31.15 14.87
N ASN A 64 -17.43 -30.35 15.85
CA ASN A 64 -17.01 -28.97 15.61
C ASN A 64 -15.74 -28.90 14.73
N ALA A 65 -14.75 -29.76 14.98
CA ALA A 65 -13.54 -29.81 14.17
C ALA A 65 -13.85 -30.16 12.70
N GLN A 66 -14.73 -31.14 12.46
CA GLN A 66 -15.17 -31.52 11.12
C GLN A 66 -15.93 -30.39 10.42
N TYR A 67 -16.80 -29.67 11.15
CA TYR A 67 -17.50 -28.51 10.62
C TYR A 67 -16.53 -27.43 10.13
N TYR A 68 -15.56 -27.03 10.95
CA TYR A 68 -14.55 -26.05 10.57
C TYR A 68 -13.63 -26.56 9.45
N GLN A 69 -13.35 -27.86 9.41
CA GLN A 69 -12.56 -28.44 8.34
C GLN A 69 -13.31 -28.37 6.99
N GLN A 70 -14.61 -28.67 6.97
CA GLN A 70 -15.43 -28.50 5.77
C GLN A 70 -15.55 -27.04 5.35
N ASP A 71 -15.76 -26.12 6.28
CA ASP A 71 -15.86 -24.69 5.99
C ASP A 71 -14.54 -24.16 5.39
N SER A 72 -13.41 -24.56 5.97
CA SER A 72 -12.10 -24.23 5.44
C SER A 72 -11.85 -24.80 4.03
N ALA A 73 -12.38 -26.00 3.74
CA ALA A 73 -12.27 -26.60 2.41
C ALA A 73 -13.11 -25.85 1.38
N LYS A 74 -14.32 -25.43 1.74
CA LYS A 74 -15.18 -24.60 0.90
C LYS A 74 -14.50 -23.26 0.58
N LEU A 75 -13.94 -22.60 1.57
CA LEU A 75 -13.19 -21.35 1.39
C LEU A 75 -11.98 -21.54 0.48
N ARG A 76 -11.18 -22.59 0.70
CA ARG A 76 -10.04 -22.92 -0.18
C ARG A 76 -10.47 -23.14 -1.63
N ASN A 77 -11.59 -23.82 -1.86
CA ASN A 77 -12.11 -24.05 -3.20
C ASN A 77 -12.56 -22.73 -3.85
N GLN A 78 -13.27 -21.86 -3.11
CA GLN A 78 -13.65 -20.54 -3.61
C GLN A 78 -12.43 -19.70 -4.02
N ILE A 79 -11.38 -19.69 -3.18
CA ILE A 79 -10.13 -19.00 -3.49
C ILE A 79 -9.53 -19.53 -4.79
N ARG A 80 -9.42 -20.86 -4.93
CA ARG A 80 -8.89 -21.49 -6.16
C ARG A 80 -9.68 -21.07 -7.40
N THR A 81 -11.00 -21.17 -7.36
CA THR A 81 -11.87 -20.78 -8.48
C THR A 81 -11.69 -19.32 -8.85
N ILE A 82 -11.63 -18.41 -7.86
CA ILE A 82 -11.39 -16.98 -8.13
C ILE A 82 -10.02 -16.76 -8.75
N THR A 83 -8.98 -17.40 -8.23
CA THR A 83 -7.62 -17.29 -8.77
C THR A 83 -7.53 -17.80 -10.21
N GLU A 84 -8.13 -18.95 -10.52
CA GLU A 84 -8.17 -19.51 -11.87
C GLU A 84 -8.95 -18.62 -12.83
N ASN A 85 -10.11 -18.12 -12.41
CA ASN A 85 -10.91 -17.19 -13.21
C ASN A 85 -10.15 -15.88 -13.49
N ASN A 86 -9.45 -15.33 -12.49
CA ASN A 86 -8.62 -14.14 -12.67
C ASN A 86 -7.45 -14.41 -13.62
N ARG A 87 -6.81 -15.59 -13.53
CA ARG A 87 -5.74 -15.99 -14.44
C ARG A 87 -6.27 -16.11 -15.89
N LEU A 88 -7.41 -16.75 -16.07
CA LEU A 88 -8.07 -16.85 -17.39
C LEU A 88 -8.46 -15.48 -17.93
N LEU A 89 -9.04 -14.62 -17.08
CA LEU A 89 -9.40 -13.26 -17.47
C LEU A 89 -8.16 -12.47 -17.89
N SER A 90 -7.06 -12.53 -17.13
CA SER A 90 -5.80 -11.88 -17.49
C SER A 90 -5.31 -12.36 -18.85
N ARG A 91 -5.41 -13.67 -19.13
CA ARG A 91 -5.03 -14.25 -20.40
C ARG A 91 -5.90 -13.73 -21.55
N HIS A 92 -7.23 -13.70 -21.35
CA HIS A 92 -8.15 -13.13 -22.33
C HIS A 92 -7.88 -11.63 -22.57
N MET A 93 -7.58 -10.86 -21.53
CA MET A 93 -7.20 -9.44 -21.66
C MET A 93 -5.93 -9.23 -22.48
N MET A 94 -5.05 -10.22 -22.54
CA MET A 94 -3.85 -10.23 -23.39
C MET A 94 -4.11 -10.81 -24.79
N GLY A 95 -5.35 -11.14 -25.13
CA GLY A 95 -5.73 -11.69 -26.43
C GLY A 95 -5.49 -13.19 -26.59
N GLU A 96 -5.14 -13.90 -25.52
CA GLU A 96 -4.88 -15.33 -25.55
C GLU A 96 -6.13 -16.15 -25.20
N GLY A 97 -6.34 -17.29 -25.87
CA GLY A 97 -7.40 -18.24 -25.51
C GLY A 97 -8.83 -17.75 -25.79
N LEU A 98 -9.02 -16.83 -26.72
CA LEU A 98 -10.31 -16.20 -27.00
C LEU A 98 -11.35 -17.15 -27.63
N SER A 99 -10.91 -18.27 -28.21
CA SER A 99 -11.78 -19.24 -28.87
C SER A 99 -12.79 -19.91 -27.93
N SER A 100 -12.54 -19.92 -26.62
CA SER A 100 -13.48 -20.45 -25.62
C SER A 100 -14.55 -19.44 -25.19
N LEU A 101 -14.48 -18.19 -25.64
CA LEU A 101 -15.44 -17.15 -25.27
C LEU A 101 -16.64 -17.14 -26.21
N THR A 102 -17.82 -16.92 -25.64
CA THR A 102 -19.01 -16.63 -26.43
C THR A 102 -18.93 -15.23 -27.04
N MET A 103 -19.71 -14.97 -28.10
CA MET A 103 -19.74 -13.65 -28.74
C MET A 103 -20.11 -12.51 -27.77
N LYS A 104 -21.01 -12.79 -26.81
CA LYS A 104 -21.40 -11.83 -25.77
C LYS A 104 -20.24 -11.51 -24.84
N GLU A 105 -19.46 -12.51 -24.43
CA GLU A 105 -18.30 -12.33 -23.57
C GLU A 105 -17.16 -11.61 -24.29
N LEU A 106 -16.94 -11.92 -25.57
CA LEU A 106 -15.94 -11.26 -26.41
C LEU A 106 -16.27 -9.77 -26.58
N LYS A 107 -17.53 -9.43 -26.88
CA LYS A 107 -17.97 -8.03 -26.96
C LYS A 107 -17.83 -7.29 -25.63
N ASN A 108 -18.05 -7.96 -24.50
CA ASN A 108 -17.82 -7.37 -23.18
C ASN A 108 -16.33 -7.13 -22.91
N LEU A 109 -15.48 -8.07 -23.32
CA LEU A 109 -14.02 -7.96 -23.20
C LEU A 109 -13.48 -6.80 -24.04
N GLU A 110 -13.91 -6.70 -25.30
CA GLU A 110 -13.61 -5.58 -26.20
C GLU A 110 -13.96 -4.25 -25.55
N GLY A 111 -15.21 -4.08 -25.09
CA GLY A 111 -15.62 -2.83 -24.43
C GLY A 111 -14.84 -2.52 -23.15
N LYS A 112 -14.39 -3.54 -22.40
CA LYS A 112 -13.50 -3.33 -21.23
C LYS A 112 -12.13 -2.80 -21.66
N LEU A 113 -11.54 -3.38 -22.70
CA LEU A 113 -10.25 -2.97 -23.25
C LEU A 113 -10.32 -1.56 -23.82
N GLU A 114 -11.35 -1.24 -24.61
CA GLU A 114 -11.57 0.10 -25.17
C GLU A 114 -11.65 1.17 -24.08
N ARG A 115 -12.44 0.93 -23.03
CA ARG A 115 -12.54 1.85 -21.88
C ARG A 115 -11.21 1.99 -21.15
N GLY A 116 -10.49 0.88 -20.96
CA GLY A 116 -9.17 0.88 -20.33
C GLY A 116 -8.15 1.72 -21.10
N ILE A 117 -8.03 1.46 -22.40
CA ILE A 117 -7.12 2.19 -23.29
C ILE A 117 -7.49 3.67 -23.36
N SER A 118 -8.78 4.00 -23.46
CA SER A 118 -9.25 5.38 -23.47
C SER A 118 -8.83 6.13 -22.20
N ARG A 119 -9.00 5.53 -21.02
CA ARG A 119 -8.55 6.12 -19.74
C ARG A 119 -7.04 6.31 -19.70
N ILE A 120 -6.26 5.31 -20.11
CA ILE A 120 -4.80 5.39 -20.14
C ILE A 120 -4.34 6.53 -21.06
N ARG A 121 -4.91 6.61 -22.27
CA ARG A 121 -4.58 7.66 -23.25
C ARG A 121 -4.92 9.05 -22.72
N SER A 122 -6.11 9.21 -22.13
CA SER A 122 -6.53 10.47 -21.51
C SER A 122 -5.55 10.90 -20.42
N LYS A 123 -5.18 9.98 -19.51
CA LYS A 123 -4.23 10.31 -18.44
C LYS A 123 -2.83 10.61 -18.96
N LYS A 124 -2.36 9.86 -19.97
CA LYS A 124 -1.07 10.13 -20.61
C LYS A 124 -1.04 11.52 -21.24
N ASN A 125 -2.11 11.92 -21.92
CA ASN A 125 -2.22 13.25 -22.52
C ASN A 125 -2.23 14.34 -21.44
N GLU A 126 -3.00 14.17 -20.38
CA GLU A 126 -3.05 15.10 -19.24
C GLU A 126 -1.64 15.34 -18.66
N LEU A 127 -0.90 14.26 -18.39
CA LEU A 127 0.47 14.35 -17.85
C LEU A 127 1.44 15.00 -18.84
N LEU A 128 1.32 14.67 -20.13
CA LEU A 128 2.17 15.26 -21.17
C LEU A 128 1.93 16.78 -21.29
N PHE A 129 0.68 17.23 -21.24
CA PHE A 129 0.37 18.67 -21.27
C PHE A 129 0.92 19.39 -20.04
N ALA A 130 0.78 18.81 -18.85
CA ALA A 130 1.35 19.37 -17.63
C ALA A 130 2.88 19.50 -17.71
N GLU A 131 3.56 18.51 -18.28
CA GLU A 131 5.02 18.54 -18.47
C GLU A 131 5.44 19.62 -19.47
N ILE A 132 4.72 19.76 -20.60
CA ILE A 132 4.98 20.80 -21.60
C ILE A 132 4.85 22.19 -20.97
N GLU A 133 3.77 22.43 -20.22
CA GLU A 133 3.52 23.72 -19.55
C GLU A 133 4.63 24.04 -18.54
N PHE A 134 5.03 23.04 -17.74
CA PHE A 134 6.13 23.20 -16.80
C PHE A 134 7.45 23.56 -17.49
N MET A 135 7.79 22.86 -18.58
CA MET A 135 9.02 23.11 -19.33
C MET A 135 9.04 24.49 -19.99
N GLN A 136 7.91 24.93 -20.56
CA GLN A 136 7.78 26.27 -21.13
C GLN A 136 7.97 27.37 -20.08
N LYS A 137 7.36 27.21 -18.90
CA LYS A 137 7.56 28.16 -17.79
C LYS A 137 9.02 28.20 -17.37
N ARG A 138 9.66 27.04 -17.29
CA ARG A 138 11.08 26.94 -16.91
C ARG A 138 12.00 27.59 -17.93
N GLU A 139 11.71 27.44 -19.22
CA GLU A 139 12.44 28.11 -20.30
C GLU A 139 12.39 29.63 -20.13
N ILE A 140 11.20 30.19 -19.89
CA ILE A 140 11.01 31.63 -19.69
C ILE A 140 11.81 32.12 -18.47
N GLU A 141 11.74 31.42 -17.33
CA GLU A 141 12.51 31.78 -16.13
C GLU A 141 14.02 31.79 -16.40
N LEU A 142 14.54 30.75 -17.05
CA LEU A 142 15.96 30.66 -17.40
C LEU A 142 16.38 31.73 -18.39
N HIS A 143 15.52 32.05 -19.36
CA HIS A 143 15.77 33.11 -20.33
C HIS A 143 15.85 34.47 -19.63
N ASN A 144 14.92 34.78 -18.73
CA ASN A 144 14.92 36.02 -17.94
C ASN A 144 16.16 36.13 -17.04
N ASN A 145 16.53 35.05 -16.35
CA ASN A 145 17.74 35.01 -15.52
C ASN A 145 19.00 35.24 -16.36
N ASN A 146 19.11 34.63 -17.54
CA ASN A 146 20.23 34.85 -18.45
C ASN A 146 20.30 36.30 -18.94
N GLN A 147 19.16 36.90 -19.30
CA GLN A 147 19.13 38.32 -19.69
C GLN A 147 19.59 39.23 -18.55
N PHE A 148 19.12 38.99 -17.33
CA PHE A 148 19.52 39.76 -16.16
C PHE A 148 21.04 39.65 -15.89
N LEU A 149 21.59 38.43 -15.95
CA LEU A 149 23.02 38.21 -15.75
C LEU A 149 23.86 38.91 -16.83
N ARG A 150 23.45 38.84 -18.11
CA ARG A 150 24.13 39.56 -19.20
C ARG A 150 24.11 41.08 -18.99
N ALA A 151 22.99 41.63 -18.54
CA ALA A 151 22.90 43.06 -18.22
C ALA A 151 23.84 43.45 -17.07
N ARG A 152 23.92 42.62 -16.02
CA ARG A 152 24.84 42.84 -14.89
C ARG A 152 26.31 42.73 -15.28
N ILE A 153 26.68 41.79 -16.14
CA ILE A 153 28.04 41.68 -16.68
C ILE A 153 28.40 42.96 -17.44
N ALA A 154 27.55 43.41 -18.36
CA ALA A 154 27.80 44.61 -19.15
C ALA A 154 27.85 45.91 -18.30
N GLU A 155 27.13 45.96 -17.18
CA GLU A 155 27.23 47.06 -16.21
C GLU A 155 28.58 47.03 -15.48
N ASN A 156 29.01 45.86 -15.01
CA ASN A 156 30.28 45.69 -14.31
C ASN A 156 31.49 45.97 -15.21
N GLU A 157 31.47 45.51 -16.46
CA GLU A 157 32.50 45.81 -17.46
C GLU A 157 32.62 47.32 -17.72
N ARG A 158 31.49 48.03 -17.82
CA ARG A 158 31.47 49.51 -17.96
C ARG A 158 32.03 50.22 -16.73
N ALA A 159 31.73 49.73 -15.52
CA ALA A 159 32.27 50.28 -14.28
C ALA A 159 33.79 50.06 -14.13
N GLN A 160 34.30 48.90 -14.57
CA GLN A 160 35.74 48.63 -14.61
C GLN A 160 36.48 49.51 -15.62
N GLN A 161 35.88 49.74 -16.80
CA GLN A 161 36.40 50.67 -17.79
C GLN A 161 36.39 52.12 -17.26
N SER A 162 35.32 52.58 -16.62
CA SER A 162 35.26 53.95 -16.09
C SER A 162 36.25 54.20 -14.95
N MET A 163 36.51 53.22 -14.09
CA MET A 163 37.58 53.31 -13.08
C MET A 163 38.98 53.36 -13.71
N SER A 164 39.20 52.71 -14.86
CA SER A 164 40.50 52.73 -15.55
C SER A 164 40.81 54.06 -16.27
N LEU A 165 39.82 54.94 -16.45
CA LEU A 165 39.96 56.21 -17.18
C LEU A 165 40.01 57.47 -16.29
N MET A 166 40.11 57.35 -14.96
CA MET A 166 40.33 58.51 -14.07
C MET A 166 41.82 58.90 -14.01
N PRO A 167 42.22 60.12 -14.44
CA PRO A 167 43.59 60.59 -14.28
C PRO A 167 43.76 61.23 -12.90
N GLY A 168 44.56 60.61 -12.04
CA GLY A 168 44.93 61.18 -10.74
C GLY A 168 46.27 60.62 -10.28
N GLY A 169 47.34 61.38 -10.52
CA GLY A 169 48.71 60.99 -10.28
C GLY A 169 49.07 60.76 -8.81
N GLY A 170 50.06 59.90 -8.61
CA GLY A 170 50.73 59.62 -7.35
C GLY A 170 51.29 58.21 -7.40
N ASP A 171 52.62 58.09 -7.49
CA ASP A 171 53.36 56.83 -7.51
C ASP A 171 52.83 55.84 -6.46
N TYR A 172 52.28 54.73 -6.92
CA TYR A 172 52.31 53.47 -6.19
C TYR A 172 52.45 52.35 -7.21
N GLU A 173 53.44 51.48 -6.97
CA GLU A 173 53.82 50.37 -7.82
C GLU A 173 52.58 49.60 -8.32
N LEU A 174 52.52 49.41 -9.64
CA LEU A 174 51.66 48.43 -10.27
C LEU A 174 52.03 47.04 -9.71
N VAL A 175 51.28 46.57 -8.72
CA VAL A 175 51.29 45.16 -8.33
C VAL A 175 50.86 44.37 -9.58
N PRO A 176 51.61 43.37 -10.04
CA PRO A 176 51.28 42.64 -11.25
C PRO A 176 49.90 42.02 -11.11
N SER A 177 49.12 42.08 -12.19
CA SER A 177 47.84 41.39 -12.35
C SER A 177 47.93 39.97 -11.78
N GLN A 178 47.35 39.75 -10.60
CA GLN A 178 47.15 38.40 -10.12
C GLN A 178 46.22 37.73 -11.11
N SER A 179 46.75 36.68 -11.74
CA SER A 179 46.01 35.71 -12.52
C SER A 179 44.65 35.45 -11.87
N PHE A 180 43.57 35.78 -12.57
CA PHE A 180 42.22 35.38 -12.21
C PHE A 180 42.20 33.85 -12.06
N ASP A 181 42.31 33.36 -10.83
CA ASP A 181 42.19 31.93 -10.54
C ASP A 181 40.72 31.55 -10.70
N SER A 182 40.42 30.82 -11.77
CA SER A 182 39.06 30.37 -12.14
C SER A 182 38.49 29.31 -11.19
N ARG A 183 38.98 29.23 -9.95
CA ARG A 183 38.69 28.16 -8.98
C ARG A 183 37.68 28.53 -7.89
N ASN A 184 37.25 29.78 -7.78
CA ASN A 184 36.25 30.20 -6.79
C ASN A 184 34.88 30.48 -7.41
N TYR A 185 34.35 29.52 -8.17
CA TYR A 185 32.91 29.46 -8.36
C TYR A 185 32.25 29.03 -7.05
N PHE A 186 31.24 29.79 -6.63
CA PHE A 186 30.26 29.36 -5.64
C PHE A 186 29.76 27.96 -6.03
N GLN A 187 30.07 26.99 -5.19
CA GLN A 187 29.48 25.67 -5.24
C GLN A 187 28.01 25.84 -4.88
N VAL A 188 27.13 25.95 -5.88
CA VAL A 188 25.67 25.86 -5.68
C VAL A 188 25.34 24.40 -5.40
N ASN A 189 25.67 23.98 -4.18
CA ASN A 189 25.03 22.85 -3.52
C ASN A 189 23.68 23.35 -3.01
N ALA A 190 22.69 23.44 -3.89
CA ALA A 190 21.30 23.50 -3.47
C ALA A 190 20.43 22.85 -4.55
N LEU A 191 19.86 21.71 -4.18
CA LEU A 191 18.83 20.94 -4.88
C LEU A 191 19.33 19.97 -5.97
N GLN A 192 19.92 18.85 -5.50
CA GLN A 192 19.77 17.58 -6.21
C GLN A 192 18.27 17.27 -6.38
N PRO A 193 17.76 17.03 -7.59
CA PRO A 193 16.61 16.17 -7.74
C PRO A 193 17.10 14.74 -7.56
N ASN A 194 16.84 14.17 -6.39
CA ASN A 194 16.93 12.73 -6.18
C ASN A 194 15.89 12.05 -7.07
N ASN A 195 16.24 11.77 -8.31
CA ASN A 195 15.45 10.94 -9.22
C ASN A 195 16.21 9.65 -9.46
N GLN A 196 16.04 8.71 -8.53
CA GLN A 196 16.18 7.28 -8.80
C GLN A 196 15.12 6.88 -9.84
N TYR A 197 15.45 7.02 -11.13
CA TYR A 197 14.78 6.28 -12.17
C TYR A 197 15.67 5.12 -12.59
N SER A 198 15.32 3.93 -12.09
CA SER A 198 15.82 2.66 -12.57
C SER A 198 15.65 2.59 -14.09
N ARG A 199 16.77 2.47 -14.80
CA ARG A 199 16.82 2.25 -16.25
C ARG A 199 16.60 0.75 -16.53
N GLN A 200 15.38 0.37 -16.88
CA GLN A 200 14.95 -0.88 -17.54
C GLN A 200 13.57 -0.53 -18.12
N ASP A 201 13.23 -0.54 -19.40
CA ASP A 201 13.74 -1.23 -20.58
C ASP A 201 13.60 -0.31 -21.82
N GLN A 202 14.53 -0.42 -22.77
CA GLN A 202 14.33 0.12 -24.11
C GLN A 202 13.31 -0.75 -24.85
N THR A 203 12.16 -0.19 -25.22
CA THR A 203 11.33 -0.73 -26.30
C THR A 203 11.45 0.21 -27.51
N PRO A 204 11.94 -0.26 -28.67
CA PRO A 204 12.00 0.56 -29.88
C PRO A 204 10.59 0.67 -30.47
N LEU A 205 10.03 1.89 -30.46
CA LEU A 205 8.83 2.21 -31.25
C LEU A 205 9.25 2.33 -32.72
N GLN A 206 9.01 1.28 -33.49
CA GLN A 206 8.97 1.35 -34.95
C GLN A 206 7.54 1.77 -35.35
N LEU A 207 7.38 2.98 -35.88
CA LEU A 207 6.14 3.38 -36.55
C LEU A 207 6.08 2.72 -37.93
N VAL A 208 4.95 2.07 -38.23
CA VAL A 208 4.40 1.85 -39.57
C VAL A 208 3.00 2.44 -39.58
#